data_AF-A0A932EXI5-F1
#
_entry.id   AF-A0A932EXI5-F1
#
_cell.length_a   1.000
_cell.length_b   1.000
_cell.length_c   1.000
_cell.angle_alpha   90.00
_cell.angle_beta   90.00
_cell.angle_gamma   90.00
#
_symmetry.space_group_name_H-M   'P 1'
#
loop_
_entity.id
_entity.type
_entity.pdbx_description
1 polymer ?
#
loop_
_entity_poly.entity_id
_entity_poly.type
_entity_poly.pdbx_seq_one_letter_code
_entity_poly.pdbx_strand_id
1 'polypeptide(L)'
;MSRPGPSVFTVGYEGRRQEDVVQLLVDARVQRLIDVRWRPLSRKRGLSKTALSAALEAVGIDYFHDRRLGTPPELMHQLRTEGAYDWDEYAAHLAGAPDAVAEATVLATDRRTALLCYEANPQECHRLLVGQAIVASGDFGLHHI
;
A
#
# COMPACT_ATOMS: atom_id res chain seq x y z
N MET A 1 26.57 -9.78 -12.68
CA MET A 1 25.14 -9.44 -12.86
C MET A 1 24.65 -8.93 -11.52
N SER A 2 24.44 -7.62 -11.38
CA SER A 2 23.93 -7.05 -10.13
C SER A 2 22.57 -7.67 -9.83
N ARG A 3 22.36 -8.16 -8.61
CA ARG A 3 21.00 -8.48 -8.14
C ARG A 3 20.16 -7.22 -8.36
N PRO A 4 18.95 -7.30 -8.95
CA PRO A 4 18.05 -6.17 -8.94
C PRO A 4 17.87 -5.72 -7.49
N GLY A 5 17.85 -4.40 -7.27
CA GLY A 5 17.61 -3.81 -5.95
C GLY A 5 16.30 -4.33 -5.33
N PRO A 6 16.10 -4.15 -4.02
CA PRO A 6 14.84 -4.53 -3.37
C PRO A 6 13.63 -3.97 -4.14
N SER A 7 12.55 -4.74 -4.23
CA SER A 7 11.36 -4.36 -5.01
C SER A 7 10.20 -4.02 -4.09
N VAL A 8 9.52 -2.92 -4.37
CA VAL A 8 8.24 -2.54 -3.79
C VAL A 8 7.13 -2.93 -4.76
N PHE A 9 6.10 -3.58 -4.23
CA PHE A 9 4.90 -3.96 -4.96
C PHE A 9 3.74 -3.06 -4.57
N THR A 10 2.73 -2.96 -5.42
CA THR A 10 1.43 -2.39 -5.04
C THR A 10 0.33 -3.36 -5.39
N VAL A 11 -0.68 -3.48 -4.53
CA VAL A 11 -1.84 -4.33 -4.76
C VAL A 11 -3.12 -3.58 -4.38
N GLY A 12 -4.12 -3.67 -5.25
CA GLY A 12 -5.48 -3.18 -5.05
C GLY A 12 -6.44 -4.35 -4.89
N TYR A 13 -7.36 -4.29 -3.92
CA TYR A 13 -8.31 -5.38 -3.67
C TYR A 13 -9.72 -5.16 -4.24
N GLU A 14 -9.98 -4.06 -4.95
CA GLU A 14 -11.21 -3.86 -5.71
C GLU A 14 -11.41 -5.00 -6.73
N GLY A 15 -12.65 -5.45 -6.89
CA GLY A 15 -12.96 -6.68 -7.66
C GLY A 15 -12.45 -8.01 -7.08
N ARG A 16 -11.50 -8.03 -6.13
CA ARG A 16 -10.88 -9.25 -5.58
C ARG A 16 -11.47 -9.71 -4.24
N ARG A 17 -11.34 -11.01 -3.94
CA ARG A 17 -11.56 -11.60 -2.61
C ARG A 17 -10.25 -11.63 -1.82
N GLN A 18 -10.33 -11.95 -0.52
CA GLN A 18 -9.16 -12.08 0.34
C GLN A 18 -8.16 -13.12 -0.20
N GLU A 19 -8.64 -14.30 -0.58
CA GLU A 19 -7.81 -15.37 -1.14
C GLU A 19 -7.06 -14.95 -2.41
N ASP A 20 -7.72 -14.17 -3.30
CA ASP A 20 -7.08 -13.68 -4.53
C ASP A 20 -5.95 -12.69 -4.19
N VAL A 21 -6.15 -11.81 -3.19
CA VAL A 21 -5.11 -10.88 -2.73
C VAL A 21 -3.94 -11.63 -2.10
N VAL A 22 -4.20 -12.60 -1.23
CA VAL A 22 -3.14 -13.41 -0.60
C VAL A 22 -2.35 -14.18 -1.66
N GLN A 23 -3.03 -14.76 -2.66
CA GLN A 23 -2.36 -15.50 -3.73
C GLN A 23 -1.42 -14.61 -4.54
N LEU A 24 -1.84 -13.39 -4.92
CA LEU A 24 -0.97 -12.44 -5.62
C LEU A 24 0.31 -12.12 -4.83
N LEU A 25 0.18 -11.93 -3.51
CA LEU A 25 1.31 -11.64 -2.64
C LEU A 25 2.27 -12.84 -2.55
N VAL A 26 1.72 -14.06 -2.45
CA VAL A 26 2.51 -15.31 -2.44
C VAL A 26 3.23 -15.51 -3.77
N ASP A 27 2.55 -15.34 -4.91
CA ASP A 27 3.13 -15.49 -6.25
C ASP A 27 4.26 -14.47 -6.48
N ALA A 28 4.04 -13.23 -6.02
CA ALA A 28 5.04 -12.18 -6.03
C ALA A 28 6.12 -12.37 -4.95
N ARG A 29 6.06 -13.44 -4.12
CA ARG A 29 6.90 -13.72 -2.95
C ARG A 29 7.11 -12.49 -2.06
N VAL A 30 6.05 -11.74 -1.86
CA VAL A 30 5.99 -10.66 -0.88
C VAL A 30 6.09 -11.27 0.51
N GLN A 31 6.87 -10.62 1.37
CA GLN A 31 7.10 -11.04 2.74
C GLN A 31 6.44 -10.07 3.74
N ARG A 32 6.05 -8.87 3.29
CA ARG A 32 5.40 -7.86 4.10
C ARG A 32 4.36 -7.08 3.29
N LEU A 33 3.18 -6.87 3.88
CA LEU A 33 2.15 -5.99 3.37
C LEU A 33 2.07 -4.75 4.26
N ILE A 34 2.29 -3.57 3.67
CA ILE A 34 1.99 -2.28 4.29
C ILE A 34 0.61 -1.85 3.81
N ASP A 35 -0.34 -1.84 4.74
CA ASP A 35 -1.66 -1.28 4.54
C ASP A 35 -1.58 0.25 4.64
N VAL A 36 -1.78 0.92 3.50
CA VAL A 36 -1.72 2.38 3.42
C VAL A 36 -3.11 3.00 3.54
N ARG A 37 -4.13 2.27 4.00
CA ARG A 37 -5.47 2.85 4.19
C ARG A 37 -5.51 3.73 5.43
N TRP A 38 -6.19 4.88 5.34
CA TRP A 38 -6.42 5.74 6.52
C TRP A 38 -7.18 5.00 7.64
N ARG A 39 -8.21 4.23 7.23
CA ARG A 39 -8.93 3.28 8.07
C ARG A 39 -8.90 1.92 7.38
N PRO A 40 -8.27 0.88 7.98
CA PRO A 40 -8.16 -0.44 7.36
C PRO A 40 -9.44 -1.27 7.58
N LEU A 41 -10.58 -0.66 7.25
CA LEU A 41 -11.90 -1.26 7.26
C LEU A 41 -12.29 -1.64 5.83
N SER A 42 -12.99 -2.76 5.67
CA SER A 42 -13.52 -3.17 4.38
C SER A 42 -14.88 -3.83 4.54
N ARG A 43 -15.80 -3.51 3.64
CA ARG A 43 -17.08 -4.21 3.50
C ARG A 43 -16.92 -5.58 2.83
N LYS A 44 -15.79 -5.83 2.17
CA LYS A 44 -15.49 -7.14 1.61
C LYS A 44 -15.01 -8.08 2.71
N ARG A 45 -15.61 -9.27 2.74
CA ARG A 45 -15.26 -10.33 3.70
C ARG A 45 -13.75 -10.60 3.65
N GLY A 46 -13.11 -10.63 4.83
CA GLY A 46 -11.69 -10.95 4.96
C GLY A 46 -10.72 -9.78 4.76
N LEU A 47 -11.16 -8.63 4.25
CA LEU A 47 -10.26 -7.53 3.87
C LEU A 47 -10.20 -6.37 4.90
N SER A 48 -10.82 -6.55 6.06
CA SER A 48 -10.60 -5.68 7.23
C SER A 48 -9.33 -6.11 7.99
N LYS A 49 -8.66 -5.16 8.67
CA LYS A 49 -7.36 -5.35 9.35
C LYS A 49 -7.18 -6.71 10.03
N THR A 50 -8.05 -7.06 10.97
CA THR A 50 -7.91 -8.29 11.77
C THR A 50 -7.96 -9.55 10.91
N ALA A 51 -8.93 -9.65 10.00
CA ALA A 51 -9.08 -10.83 9.15
C ALA A 51 -7.97 -10.94 8.11
N LEU A 52 -7.56 -9.80 7.53
CA LEU A 52 -6.48 -9.77 6.55
C LEU A 52 -5.14 -10.13 7.20
N SER A 53 -4.82 -9.53 8.35
CA SER A 53 -3.61 -9.84 9.12
C SER A 53 -3.52 -11.33 9.44
N ALA A 54 -4.61 -11.96 9.90
CA ALA A 54 -4.62 -13.39 10.21
C ALA A 54 -4.38 -14.29 8.99
N ALA A 55 -4.96 -13.94 7.83
CA ALA A 55 -4.75 -14.72 6.61
C ALA A 55 -3.32 -14.57 6.05
N LEU A 56 -2.72 -13.40 6.19
CA LEU A 56 -1.33 -13.15 5.79
C LEU A 56 -0.35 -13.88 6.71
N GLU A 57 -0.59 -13.84 8.02
CA GLU A 57 0.21 -14.57 9.01
C GLU A 57 0.20 -16.08 8.74
N ALA A 58 -0.95 -16.65 8.37
CA ALA A 58 -1.07 -18.07 8.02
C ALA A 58 -0.20 -18.51 6.82
N VAL A 59 0.25 -17.57 5.98
CA VAL A 59 1.18 -17.82 4.86
C VAL A 59 2.56 -17.18 5.07
N GLY A 60 2.86 -16.68 6.26
CA GLY A 60 4.16 -16.12 6.62
C GLY A 60 4.42 -14.71 6.06
N ILE A 61 3.37 -13.92 5.82
CA ILE A 61 3.48 -12.53 5.37
C ILE A 61 3.20 -11.59 6.54
N ASP A 62 4.15 -10.72 6.86
CA ASP A 62 3.98 -9.69 7.89
C ASP A 62 2.92 -8.68 7.46
N TYR A 63 2.10 -8.21 8.40
CA TYR A 63 1.17 -7.11 8.18
C TYR A 63 1.59 -5.88 8.98
N PHE A 64 1.75 -4.75 8.30
CA PHE A 64 2.00 -3.44 8.90
C PHE A 64 0.92 -2.47 8.44
N HIS A 65 0.47 -1.57 9.31
CA HIS A 65 -0.52 -0.54 8.96
C HIS A 65 -0.02 0.79 9.47
N ASP A 66 0.07 1.77 8.56
CA ASP A 66 0.35 3.15 8.92
C ASP A 66 -0.69 4.08 8.29
N ARG A 67 -1.47 4.71 9.16
CA ARG A 67 -2.51 5.63 8.74
C ARG A 67 -1.98 6.92 8.11
N ARG A 68 -0.76 7.32 8.46
CA ARG A 68 -0.11 8.54 7.95
C ARG A 68 0.18 8.44 6.45
N LEU A 69 0.17 7.22 5.90
CA LEU A 69 0.31 6.96 4.47
C LEU A 69 -1.04 6.92 3.74
N GLY A 70 -2.17 7.08 4.44
CA GLY A 70 -3.50 7.00 3.83
C GLY A 70 -4.11 8.34 3.50
N THR A 71 -5.14 8.35 2.66
CA THR A 71 -5.90 9.55 2.31
C THR A 71 -6.77 10.01 3.51
N PRO A 72 -6.57 11.23 4.04
CA PRO A 72 -7.37 11.77 5.13
C PRO A 72 -8.87 11.89 4.77
N PRO A 73 -9.77 11.90 5.77
CA PRO A 73 -11.22 12.01 5.56
C PRO A 73 -11.64 13.24 4.74
N GLU A 74 -10.90 14.33 4.87
CA GLU A 74 -11.12 15.60 4.18
C GLU A 74 -10.88 15.45 2.67
N LEU A 75 -9.71 14.92 2.28
CA LEU A 75 -9.41 14.61 0.88
C LEU A 75 -10.34 13.55 0.30
N MET A 76 -10.70 12.54 1.10
CA MET A 76 -11.69 11.54 0.71
C MET A 76 -13.09 12.14 0.49
N HIS A 77 -13.45 13.19 1.23
CA HIS A 77 -14.71 13.89 1.04
C HIS A 77 -14.70 14.67 -0.27
N GLN A 78 -13.63 15.43 -0.52
CA GLN A 78 -13.41 16.14 -1.78
C GLN A 78 -13.48 15.21 -2.99
N LEU A 79 -12.79 14.07 -2.95
CA LEU A 79 -12.86 13.05 -4.01
C LEU A 79 -14.30 12.60 -4.30
N ARG A 80 -15.13 12.43 -3.26
CA ARG A 80 -16.53 12.02 -3.42
C ARG A 80 -17.42 13.12 -3.99
N THR A 81 -17.13 14.38 -3.68
CA THR A 81 -17.95 15.52 -4.10
C THR A 81 -17.56 16.03 -5.48
N GLU A 82 -16.27 16.02 -5.80
CA GLU A 82 -15.71 16.58 -7.03
C GLU A 82 -15.41 15.51 -8.08
N GLY A 83 -15.34 14.23 -7.67
CA GLY A 83 -15.09 13.10 -8.56
C GLY A 83 -13.63 12.98 -9.02
N ALA A 84 -12.73 13.81 -8.50
CA ALA A 84 -11.31 13.81 -8.83
C ALA A 84 -10.44 13.73 -7.57
N TYR A 85 -9.32 13.03 -7.68
CA TYR A 85 -8.33 12.97 -6.62
C TYR A 85 -7.45 14.22 -6.69
N ASP A 86 -7.37 14.99 -5.60
CA ASP A 86 -6.42 16.09 -5.51
C ASP A 86 -5.03 15.54 -5.16
N TRP A 87 -4.22 15.37 -6.20
CA TRP A 87 -2.88 14.81 -6.08
C TRP A 87 -1.91 15.75 -5.36
N ASP A 88 -2.09 17.06 -5.49
CA ASP A 88 -1.23 18.06 -4.88
C ASP A 88 -1.48 18.11 -3.37
N GLU A 89 -2.75 18.08 -2.95
CA GLU A 89 -3.09 18.03 -1.53
C GLU A 89 -2.63 16.73 -0.86
N TYR A 90 -2.75 15.59 -1.54
CA TYR A 90 -2.21 14.35 -0.99
C TYR A 90 -0.68 14.30 -0.98
N ALA A 91 0.00 14.86 -2.00
CA ALA A 91 1.45 14.99 -1.97
C ALA A 91 1.91 15.88 -0.80
N ALA A 92 1.20 16.98 -0.53
CA ALA A 92 1.45 17.82 0.63
C ALA A 92 1.18 17.08 1.96
N HIS A 93 0.11 16.28 2.04
CA HIS A 93 -0.16 15.42 3.19
C HIS A 93 0.98 14.44 3.45
N LEU A 94 1.47 13.76 2.41
CA LEU A 94 2.56 12.79 2.51
C LEU A 94 3.88 13.47 2.90
N ALA A 95 4.17 14.65 2.33
CA ALA A 95 5.32 15.47 2.70
C ALA A 95 5.27 15.96 4.16
N GLY A 96 4.08 16.11 4.74
CA GLY A 96 3.86 16.38 6.15
C GLY A 96 4.10 15.18 7.09
N ALA A 97 4.35 13.99 6.54
CA ALA A 97 4.61 12.76 7.29
C ALA A 97 5.91 12.05 6.85
N PRO A 98 7.08 12.75 6.86
CA PRO A 98 8.33 12.19 6.36
C PRO A 98 8.77 10.94 7.14
N ASP A 99 8.49 10.87 8.44
CA ASP A 99 8.81 9.71 9.28
C ASP A 99 8.05 8.45 8.84
N ALA A 100 6.82 8.59 8.35
CA ALA A 100 6.03 7.45 7.86
C ALA A 100 6.61 6.88 6.56
N VAL A 101 7.06 7.76 5.66
CA VAL A 101 7.75 7.36 4.43
C VAL A 101 9.10 6.71 4.75
N ALA A 102 9.86 7.29 5.69
CA ALA A 102 11.13 6.74 6.13
C ALA A 102 10.95 5.34 6.76
N GLU A 103 9.96 5.16 7.63
CA GLU A 103 9.64 3.88 8.25
C GLU A 103 9.24 2.83 7.18
N ALA A 104 8.36 3.18 6.24
CA ALA A 104 8.00 2.31 5.12
C ALA A 104 9.21 1.96 4.24
N THR A 105 10.13 2.90 4.02
CA THR A 105 11.37 2.68 3.25
C THR A 105 12.30 1.71 3.96
N VAL A 106 12.48 1.85 5.27
CA VAL A 106 13.26 0.91 6.09
C VAL A 106 12.63 -0.49 6.04
N LEU A 107 11.31 -0.59 6.18
CA LEU A 107 10.58 -1.86 6.06
C LEU A 107 10.67 -2.50 4.67
N ALA A 108 10.86 -1.71 3.61
CA ALA A 108 11.06 -2.21 2.26
C ALA A 108 12.51 -2.65 1.97
N THR A 109 13.48 -2.20 2.78
CA THR A 109 14.91 -2.46 2.56
C THR A 109 15.27 -3.92 2.83
N ASP A 110 14.68 -4.56 3.85
CA ASP A 110 15.04 -5.91 4.28
C ASP A 110 14.21 -7.02 3.61
N ARG A 111 13.00 -6.69 3.15
CA ARG A 111 11.98 -7.66 2.71
C ARG A 111 11.22 -7.15 1.49
N ARG A 112 10.83 -8.08 0.61
CA ARG A 112 9.91 -7.76 -0.51
C ARG A 112 8.58 -7.30 0.07
N THR A 113 8.24 -6.05 -0.19
CA THR A 113 7.15 -5.35 0.49
C THR A 113 6.10 -4.90 -0.51
N ALA A 114 4.82 -5.08 -0.18
CA ALA A 114 3.70 -4.59 -0.99
C ALA A 114 2.92 -3.50 -0.26
N LEU A 115 2.44 -2.51 -1.01
CA LEU A 115 1.52 -1.47 -0.54
C LEU A 115 0.09 -1.84 -0.91
N LEU A 116 -0.81 -1.90 0.07
CA LEU A 116 -2.22 -2.25 -0.12
C LEU A 116 -3.13 -1.01 -0.03
N CYS A 117 -4.00 -0.85 -1.03
CA CYS A 117 -5.19 0.00 -0.93
C CYS A 117 -6.42 -0.70 -1.55
N TYR A 118 -7.56 0.01 -1.63
CA TYR A 118 -8.80 -0.47 -2.22
C TYR A 118 -8.72 -0.54 -3.75
N GLU A 119 -8.47 0.57 -4.44
CA GLU A 119 -8.69 0.75 -5.89
C GLU A 119 -7.89 -0.26 -6.72
N ALA A 120 -8.45 -0.82 -7.78
CA ALA A 120 -7.70 -1.79 -8.60
C ALA A 120 -6.53 -1.11 -9.33
N ASN A 121 -6.77 0.08 -9.87
CA ASN A 121 -5.81 0.84 -10.65
C ASN A 121 -4.92 1.72 -9.74
N PRO A 122 -3.58 1.55 -9.76
CA PRO A 122 -2.68 2.40 -8.99
C PRO A 122 -2.66 3.86 -9.47
N GLN A 123 -2.98 4.13 -10.75
CA GLN A 123 -3.00 5.50 -11.30
C GLN A 123 -4.15 6.36 -10.76
N GLU A 124 -5.12 5.73 -10.11
CA GLU A 124 -6.29 6.38 -9.51
C GLU A 124 -6.24 6.27 -7.96
N CYS A 125 -5.07 5.91 -7.42
CA CYS A 125 -4.89 5.61 -6.01
C CYS A 125 -3.67 6.29 -5.40
N HIS A 126 -3.83 6.77 -4.17
CA HIS A 126 -2.77 7.38 -3.37
C HIS A 126 -1.55 6.49 -3.15
N ARG A 127 -1.72 5.16 -3.19
CA ARG A 127 -0.62 4.20 -3.01
C ARG A 127 0.50 4.37 -4.04
N LEU A 128 0.21 4.94 -5.20
CA LEU A 128 1.23 5.24 -6.21
C LEU A 128 2.21 6.30 -5.69
N LEU A 129 1.72 7.38 -5.10
CA LEU A 129 2.55 8.44 -4.52
C LEU A 129 3.37 7.93 -3.33
N VAL A 130 2.79 7.05 -2.51
CA VAL A 130 3.55 6.36 -1.44
C VAL A 130 4.69 5.52 -2.03
N GLY A 131 4.40 4.71 -3.05
CA GLY A 131 5.41 3.89 -3.72
C GLY A 131 6.50 4.72 -4.36
N GLN A 132 6.14 5.81 -5.02
CA GLN A 132 7.09 6.77 -5.62
C GLN A 132 7.96 7.44 -4.56
N ALA A 133 7.41 7.81 -3.40
CA ALA A 133 8.17 8.40 -2.31
C ALA A 133 9.21 7.42 -1.72
N ILE A 134 8.87 6.13 -1.62
CA ILE A 134 9.81 5.08 -1.19
C ILE A 134 10.92 4.89 -2.24
N VAL A 135 10.57 4.83 -3.52
CA VAL A 135 11.55 4.72 -4.63
C VAL A 135 12.43 5.96 -4.73
N ALA A 136 11.92 7.16 -4.44
CA ALA A 136 12.75 8.37 -4.41
C ALA A 136 13.75 8.36 -3.25
N SER A 137 13.48 7.57 -2.20
CA SER A 137 14.28 7.50 -0.98
C SER A 137 15.32 6.36 -0.98
N GLY A 138 15.37 5.52 -2.03
CA GLY A 138 16.34 4.43 -2.16
C GLY A 138 16.29 3.72 -3.52
N ASP A 139 17.17 2.75 -3.74
CA ASP A 139 17.25 2.03 -5.02
C ASP A 139 16.24 0.87 -5.09
N PHE A 140 14.95 1.23 -5.28
CA PHE A 140 13.84 0.27 -5.37
C PHE A 140 13.20 0.25 -6.76
N GLY A 141 12.82 -0.94 -7.22
CA GLY A 141 11.85 -1.08 -8.33
C GLY A 141 10.42 -1.02 -7.83
N LEU A 142 9.52 -0.33 -8.54
CA LEU A 142 8.08 -0.31 -8.25
C LEU A 142 7.32 -1.19 -9.25
N HIS A 143 6.55 -2.16 -8.73
CA HIS A 143 5.78 -3.11 -9.54
C HIS A 143 4.33 -3.16 -9.09
N HIS A 144 3.40 -3.37 -10.02
CA HIS A 144 1.97 -3.50 -9.73
C HIS A 144 1.53 -4.95 -9.96
N ILE A 145 0.79 -5.53 -9.01
CA ILE A 145 0.31 -6.93 -9.02
C ILE A 145 -1.20 -7.02 -8.76
#